data_AF-A0A6P2B342-F1
#
_entry.id   AF-A0A6P2B342-F1
#
_cell.length_a   1.000
_cell.length_b   1.000
_cell.length_c   1.000
_cell.angle_alpha   90.00
_cell.angle_beta   90.00
_cell.angle_gamma   90.00
#
_symmetry.space_group_name_H-M   'P 1'
#
loop_
_entity.id
_entity.type
_entity.pdbx_description
1 polymer ?
#
loop_
_entity_poly.entity_id
_entity_poly.type
_entity_poly.pdbx_seq_one_letter_code
_entity_poly.pdbx_strand_id
1 'polypeptide(L)'
;MNRFFLLIVLAVFALNPAPAQTATQFPASIADFDALPPCDFDAPGGLMVGAVVYNWETGDGCTQNLDTVFQIASVPKVFVSGAYHQAVAQNIVSPAQTVRYDENYHMGGRDDCLTFRDIGRDVTLRELDNIMITCSDNAATWMMMDVLGWYTVSAYIANLGIEDISPVVPYVEVDRLKLIALDSEWADVPPAMASRYWRGRDAEGLGEYLRPIPRYTREDIRRANQAYFNGYDYNRATPRAIAQYMAQLREDYRQPINAVRWDTANGVLGNMLNTQRQYSTQAFPGSVLVGAKNGYDSGVVAELNFTVSDIANYNRQPETIAVIFTQHPALQMARGAINDYLIDLSPQISAVLFGEANAAQMVTDWTINTARFGTPNQIDDCWYPYRDSNFAAGMVADFELCIGRISQDVVFENETDVALGLVLRGMGFLDTRLTFIYTAPDGTTRSYQTRAPAQNDAGFNWYHPVDGRGTWTLDIFVNLRLAYSGTFEVR
;
A
#
# COMPACT_ATOMS: atom_id res chain seq x y z
N MET A 1 29.33 -9.45 41.33
CA MET A 1 30.55 -9.03 40.59
C MET A 1 31.05 -10.21 39.78
N ASN A 2 30.83 -10.21 38.47
CA ASN A 2 31.64 -10.92 37.47
C ASN A 2 31.23 -10.41 36.09
N ARG A 3 32.01 -9.46 35.58
CA ARG A 3 31.87 -8.87 34.25
C ARG A 3 32.54 -9.81 33.25
N PHE A 4 31.74 -10.51 32.45
CA PHE A 4 32.25 -11.17 31.25
C PHE A 4 32.36 -10.13 30.14
N PHE A 5 33.61 -9.89 29.71
CA PHE A 5 33.96 -9.06 28.57
C PHE A 5 33.37 -9.67 27.29
N LEU A 6 32.40 -9.00 26.68
CA LEU A 6 32.01 -9.24 25.30
C LEU A 6 33.04 -8.56 24.40
N LEU A 7 33.96 -9.34 23.86
CA LEU A 7 34.92 -8.92 22.84
C LEU A 7 34.14 -8.73 21.53
N ILE A 8 33.62 -7.52 21.31
CA ILE A 8 33.10 -7.10 20.01
C ILE A 8 34.29 -7.04 19.06
N VAL A 9 34.39 -8.01 18.17
CA VAL A 9 35.22 -7.91 16.97
C VAL A 9 34.58 -6.84 16.10
N LEU A 10 35.05 -5.61 16.26
CA LEU A 10 34.87 -4.53 15.29
C LEU A 10 35.67 -4.92 14.04
N ALA A 11 35.08 -5.79 13.22
CA ALA A 11 35.44 -5.88 11.82
C ALA A 11 34.99 -4.56 11.19
N VAL A 12 35.88 -3.57 11.24
CA VAL A 12 35.82 -2.40 10.38
C VAL A 12 35.95 -2.96 8.97
N PHE A 13 34.81 -3.29 8.35
CA PHE A 13 34.72 -3.31 6.91
C PHE A 13 35.08 -1.88 6.51
N ALA A 14 36.33 -1.70 6.09
CA ALA A 14 36.69 -0.60 5.22
C ALA A 14 35.87 -0.80 3.95
N LEU A 15 34.60 -0.35 4.00
CA LEU A 15 33.80 -0.09 2.84
C LEU A 15 34.64 0.93 2.08
N ASN A 16 35.37 0.46 1.07
CA ASN A 16 35.85 1.34 0.02
C ASN A 16 34.61 2.13 -0.38
N PRO A 17 34.57 3.46 -0.19
CA PRO A 17 33.43 4.23 -0.63
C PRO A 17 33.28 3.89 -2.10
N ALA A 18 32.16 3.26 -2.46
CA ALA A 18 31.85 2.98 -3.84
C ALA A 18 32.12 4.29 -4.59
N PRO A 19 32.88 4.27 -5.71
CA PRO A 19 33.26 5.49 -6.40
C PRO A 19 32.01 6.32 -6.57
N ALA A 20 32.02 7.53 -6.00
CA ALA A 20 30.87 8.42 -6.01
C ALA A 20 30.42 8.53 -7.46
N GLN A 21 29.29 7.90 -7.78
CA GLN A 21 28.73 8.01 -9.12
C GLN A 21 28.44 9.49 -9.27
N THR A 22 29.12 10.15 -10.21
CA THR A 22 28.87 11.55 -10.54
C THR A 22 27.38 11.71 -10.69
N ALA A 23 26.78 12.54 -9.83
CA ALA A 23 25.34 12.82 -9.81
C ALA A 23 24.93 13.07 -11.26
N THR A 24 24.21 12.10 -11.82
CA THR A 24 23.80 12.16 -13.21
C THR A 24 22.79 13.28 -13.25
N GLN A 25 23.07 14.34 -14.03
CA GLN A 25 22.11 15.42 -14.22
C GLN A 25 20.78 14.79 -14.61
N PHE A 26 19.76 15.02 -13.79
CA PHE A 26 18.41 14.56 -14.07
C PHE A 26 18.02 14.97 -15.49
N PRO A 27 17.44 14.07 -16.30
CA PRO A 27 17.00 14.43 -17.63
C PRO A 27 16.05 15.62 -17.52
N ALA A 28 16.25 16.63 -18.38
CA ALA A 28 15.48 17.87 -18.41
C ALA A 28 13.99 17.69 -18.80
N SER A 29 13.45 16.46 -18.73
CA SER A 29 12.07 16.10 -19.06
C SER A 29 11.24 15.66 -17.84
N ILE A 30 11.71 15.89 -16.62
CA ILE A 30 10.84 15.75 -15.44
C ILE A 30 9.76 16.83 -15.54
N ALA A 31 8.52 16.45 -15.26
CA ALA A 31 7.38 17.37 -15.28
C ALA A 31 7.68 18.60 -14.41
N ASP A 32 7.38 19.78 -14.96
CA ASP A 32 7.47 21.04 -14.22
C ASP A 32 6.23 21.18 -13.34
N PHE A 33 6.28 20.59 -12.14
CA PHE A 33 5.16 20.60 -11.20
C PHE A 33 4.80 22.02 -10.73
N ASP A 34 5.71 23.00 -10.84
CA ASP A 34 5.44 24.41 -10.51
C ASP A 34 4.53 25.10 -11.53
N ALA A 35 4.48 24.58 -12.77
CA ALA A 35 3.64 25.11 -13.83
C ALA A 35 2.19 24.59 -13.78
N LEU A 36 1.90 23.60 -12.93
CA LEU A 36 0.56 23.02 -12.81
C LEU A 36 -0.39 23.94 -12.03
N PRO A 37 -1.68 23.99 -12.40
CA PRO A 37 -2.68 24.75 -11.65
C PRO A 37 -2.90 24.15 -10.25
N PRO A 38 -3.49 24.93 -9.31
CA PRO A 38 -3.88 24.38 -8.02
C PRO A 38 -4.97 23.30 -8.17
N CYS A 39 -4.98 22.29 -7.30
CA CYS A 39 -6.03 21.27 -7.28
C CYS A 39 -7.35 21.77 -6.66
N ASP A 40 -7.30 22.84 -5.86
CA ASP A 40 -8.46 23.43 -5.16
C ASP A 40 -9.29 22.42 -4.34
N PHE A 41 -8.63 21.42 -3.74
CA PHE A 41 -9.31 20.44 -2.88
C PHE A 41 -9.81 21.09 -1.59
N ASP A 42 -11.14 21.12 -1.41
CA ASP A 42 -11.82 21.70 -0.25
C ASP A 42 -11.79 20.73 0.95
N ALA A 43 -10.82 20.92 1.82
CA ALA A 43 -10.56 20.03 2.94
C ALA A 43 -11.39 20.41 4.18
N PRO A 44 -12.17 19.47 4.76
CA PRO A 44 -13.04 19.78 5.89
C PRO A 44 -12.26 20.01 7.18
N GLY A 45 -12.84 20.78 8.11
CA GLY A 45 -12.44 20.79 9.52
C GLY A 45 -10.99 21.19 9.80
N GLY A 46 -10.34 21.97 8.93
CA GLY A 46 -8.94 22.35 9.09
C GLY A 46 -7.93 21.25 8.74
N LEU A 47 -8.36 20.20 8.03
CA LEU A 47 -7.47 19.21 7.43
C LEU A 47 -6.55 19.90 6.41
N MET A 48 -5.25 19.74 6.54
CA MET A 48 -4.30 20.19 5.52
C MET A 48 -4.13 19.12 4.46
N VAL A 49 -4.06 19.52 3.19
CA VAL A 49 -3.90 18.59 2.06
C VAL A 49 -2.72 19.02 1.20
N GLY A 50 -1.77 18.13 0.99
CA GLY A 50 -0.71 18.26 0.00
C GLY A 50 -0.98 17.30 -1.15
N ALA A 51 -0.86 17.76 -2.38
CA ALA A 51 -1.21 16.95 -3.55
C ALA A 51 -0.28 17.18 -4.74
N VAL A 52 -0.02 16.10 -5.47
CA VAL A 52 0.38 16.12 -6.89
C VAL A 52 -0.47 15.10 -7.62
N VAL A 53 -1.24 15.58 -8.59
CA VAL A 53 -2.03 14.75 -9.53
C VAL A 53 -1.53 15.07 -10.92
N TYR A 54 -1.01 14.07 -11.64
CA TYR A 54 -0.37 14.32 -12.93
C TYR A 54 -0.50 13.15 -13.88
N ASN A 55 -0.80 13.43 -15.15
CA ASN A 55 -0.78 12.50 -16.25
C ASN A 55 0.43 12.81 -17.16
N TRP A 56 1.41 11.90 -17.22
CA TRP A 56 2.60 12.08 -18.04
C TRP A 56 2.33 12.03 -19.54
N GLU A 57 1.22 11.42 -19.96
CA GLU A 57 0.87 11.24 -21.37
C GLU A 57 0.17 12.47 -21.96
N THR A 58 -0.65 13.17 -21.15
CA THR A 58 -1.35 14.39 -21.60
C THR A 58 -0.70 15.68 -21.12
N GLY A 59 0.08 15.63 -20.02
CA GLY A 59 0.60 16.80 -19.32
C GLY A 59 -0.42 17.48 -18.41
N ASP A 60 -1.65 16.95 -18.33
CA ASP A 60 -2.68 17.47 -17.43
C ASP A 60 -2.36 17.11 -15.99
N GLY A 61 -2.70 18.01 -15.07
CA GLY A 61 -2.48 17.79 -13.66
C GLY A 61 -2.84 19.00 -12.82
N CYS A 62 -2.64 18.84 -11.52
CA CYS A 62 -2.77 19.90 -10.54
C CYS A 62 -1.84 19.64 -9.34
N THR A 63 -1.55 20.68 -8.56
CA THR A 63 -0.79 20.55 -7.31
C THR A 63 -1.46 21.30 -6.16
N GLN A 64 -1.14 20.94 -4.92
CA GLN A 64 -1.59 21.67 -3.73
C GLN A 64 -0.55 21.54 -2.63
N ASN A 65 -0.17 22.65 -1.99
CA ASN A 65 0.82 22.67 -0.90
C ASN A 65 2.09 21.86 -1.25
N LEU A 66 2.60 22.05 -2.46
CA LEU A 66 3.61 21.23 -3.13
C LEU A 66 4.90 21.05 -2.31
N ASP A 67 5.33 22.11 -1.62
CA ASP A 67 6.55 22.18 -0.81
C ASP A 67 6.27 22.12 0.70
N THR A 68 5.03 21.83 1.09
CA THR A 68 4.72 21.63 2.52
C THR A 68 5.17 20.25 2.94
N VAL A 69 5.91 20.17 4.04
CA VAL A 69 6.39 18.91 4.62
C VAL A 69 5.26 18.23 5.39
N PHE A 70 4.95 16.99 5.03
CA PHE A 70 3.96 16.16 5.71
C PHE A 70 4.63 14.99 6.42
N GLN A 71 4.00 14.53 7.49
CA GLN A 71 4.20 13.15 7.94
C GLN A 71 3.56 12.22 6.91
N ILE A 72 4.35 11.31 6.34
CA ILE A 72 3.86 10.45 5.25
C ILE A 72 3.55 9.03 5.71
N ALA A 73 3.43 8.84 7.03
CA ALA A 73 3.08 7.58 7.69
C ALA A 73 3.84 6.42 7.06
N SER A 74 3.18 5.38 6.53
CA SER A 74 3.78 4.19 5.89
C SER A 74 4.24 4.31 4.43
N VAL A 75 4.11 5.47 3.78
CA VAL A 75 4.65 5.69 2.43
C VAL A 75 6.18 5.47 2.34
N PRO A 76 7.02 5.84 3.33
CA PRO A 76 8.48 5.63 3.27
C PRO A 76 8.95 4.20 2.99
N LYS A 77 8.09 3.20 3.20
CA LYS A 77 8.35 1.80 2.84
C LYS A 77 8.67 1.62 1.34
N VAL A 78 8.24 2.53 0.47
CA VAL A 78 8.66 2.51 -0.95
C VAL A 78 10.16 2.74 -1.11
N PHE A 79 10.79 3.54 -0.24
CA PHE A 79 12.24 3.75 -0.26
C PHE A 79 13.00 2.55 0.30
N VAL A 80 12.44 1.87 1.31
CA VAL A 80 12.97 0.60 1.82
C VAL A 80 12.94 -0.47 0.72
N SER A 81 11.83 -0.54 -0.04
CA SER A 81 11.70 -1.41 -1.20
C SER A 81 12.70 -1.05 -2.30
N GLY A 82 12.88 0.24 -2.59
CA GLY A 82 13.88 0.72 -3.55
C GLY A 82 15.32 0.33 -3.16
N ALA A 83 15.68 0.53 -1.89
CA ALA A 83 16.99 0.12 -1.37
C ALA A 83 17.18 -1.41 -1.45
N TYR A 84 16.14 -2.19 -1.14
CA TYR A 84 16.15 -3.64 -1.28
C TYR A 84 16.41 -4.08 -2.73
N HIS A 85 15.62 -3.59 -3.68
CA HIS A 85 15.78 -3.98 -5.09
C HIS A 85 17.10 -3.51 -5.68
N GLN A 86 17.60 -2.33 -5.28
CA GLN A 86 18.95 -1.91 -5.65
C GLN A 86 20.01 -2.88 -5.12
N ALA A 87 19.91 -3.28 -3.85
CA ALA A 87 20.84 -4.23 -3.24
C ALA A 87 20.78 -5.62 -3.90
N VAL A 88 19.59 -6.08 -4.31
CA VAL A 88 19.41 -7.31 -5.09
C VAL A 88 20.09 -7.21 -6.46
N ALA A 89 19.82 -6.13 -7.20
CA ALA A 89 20.38 -5.93 -8.54
C ALA A 89 21.92 -5.77 -8.51
N GLN A 90 22.46 -5.30 -7.39
CA GLN A 90 23.90 -5.22 -7.13
C GLN A 90 24.50 -6.51 -6.56
N ASN A 91 23.70 -7.57 -6.39
CA ASN A 91 24.09 -8.84 -5.76
C ASN A 91 24.64 -8.71 -4.33
N ILE A 92 24.20 -7.68 -3.59
CA ILE A 92 24.55 -7.48 -2.18
C ILE A 92 23.72 -8.41 -1.29
N VAL A 93 22.43 -8.58 -1.61
CA VAL A 93 21.53 -9.51 -0.91
C VAL A 93 20.84 -10.43 -1.92
N SER A 94 20.41 -11.61 -1.46
CA SER A 94 19.63 -12.54 -2.27
C SER A 94 18.15 -12.42 -1.93
N PRO A 95 17.23 -12.38 -2.92
CA PRO A 95 15.79 -12.43 -2.65
C PRO A 95 15.34 -13.68 -1.89
N ALA A 96 16.10 -14.78 -1.99
CA ALA A 96 15.84 -16.04 -1.31
C ALA A 96 16.48 -16.13 0.08
N GLN A 97 17.27 -15.13 0.48
CA GLN A 97 17.79 -15.04 1.85
C GLN A 97 16.61 -15.02 2.82
N THR A 98 16.69 -15.82 3.87
CA THR A 98 15.66 -15.90 4.91
C THR A 98 16.08 -15.15 6.17
N VAL A 99 15.09 -14.64 6.87
CA VAL A 99 15.22 -14.07 8.21
C VAL A 99 14.21 -14.79 9.09
N ARG A 100 14.65 -15.23 10.27
CA ARG A 100 13.75 -15.84 11.24
C ARG A 100 12.89 -14.75 11.88
N TYR A 101 11.57 -14.82 11.70
CA TYR A 101 10.66 -13.96 12.44
C TYR A 101 10.56 -14.44 13.89
N ASP A 102 10.90 -13.59 14.85
CA ASP A 102 10.91 -13.91 16.27
C ASP A 102 10.26 -12.79 17.11
N GLU A 103 10.29 -12.92 18.44
CA GLU A 103 9.71 -11.94 19.35
C GLU A 103 10.36 -10.56 19.30
N ASN A 104 11.59 -10.42 18.78
CA ASN A 104 12.25 -9.13 18.59
C ASN A 104 11.73 -8.38 17.37
N TYR A 105 10.94 -9.04 16.52
CA TYR A 105 10.31 -8.46 15.34
C TYR A 105 8.80 -8.28 15.48
N HIS A 106 8.15 -8.99 16.42
CA HIS A 106 6.71 -8.88 16.61
C HIS A 106 6.31 -7.50 17.15
N MET A 107 5.57 -6.72 16.35
CA MET A 107 5.19 -5.33 16.63
C MET A 107 3.73 -5.13 17.05
N GLY A 108 2.84 -6.11 16.81
CA GLY A 108 1.45 -6.11 17.30
C GLY A 108 0.48 -5.19 16.56
N GLY A 109 0.73 -4.85 15.28
CA GLY A 109 -0.24 -4.13 14.46
C GLY A 109 -1.43 -5.01 14.08
N ARG A 110 -2.64 -4.43 14.06
CA ARG A 110 -3.88 -5.15 13.71
C ARG A 110 -3.91 -5.62 12.25
N ASP A 111 -3.28 -4.86 11.36
CA ASP A 111 -3.28 -5.08 9.92
C ASP A 111 -1.96 -5.69 9.42
N ASP A 112 -1.05 -6.07 10.33
CA ASP A 112 0.22 -6.72 9.96
C ASP A 112 -0.05 -8.14 9.42
N CYS A 113 0.68 -8.53 8.37
CA CYS A 113 0.59 -9.86 7.75
C CYS A 113 1.38 -10.91 8.52
N LEU A 114 2.44 -10.53 9.24
CA LEU A 114 3.15 -11.35 10.21
C LEU A 114 2.53 -11.16 11.60
N THR A 115 1.94 -12.23 12.13
CA THR A 115 1.23 -12.23 13.41
C THR A 115 2.00 -13.02 14.47
N PHE A 116 1.58 -12.98 15.73
CA PHE A 116 2.19 -13.81 16.79
C PHE A 116 2.22 -15.33 16.45
N ARG A 117 1.31 -15.81 15.60
CA ARG A 117 1.25 -17.23 15.18
C ARG A 117 2.38 -17.60 14.23
N ASP A 118 2.96 -16.62 13.56
CA ASP A 118 4.07 -16.78 12.63
C ASP A 118 5.42 -16.76 13.34
N ILE A 119 5.47 -16.50 14.68
CA ILE A 119 6.72 -16.52 15.44
C ILE A 119 7.39 -17.86 15.21
N GLY A 120 8.57 -17.74 14.63
CA GLY A 120 9.43 -18.81 14.24
C GLY A 120 9.28 -19.37 12.83
N ARG A 121 8.62 -18.62 11.97
CA ARG A 121 8.70 -18.80 10.54
C ARG A 121 9.99 -18.20 9.97
N ASP A 122 10.61 -18.92 9.05
CA ASP A 122 11.63 -18.34 8.16
C ASP A 122 10.93 -17.63 7.01
N VAL A 123 11.22 -16.34 6.84
CA VAL A 123 10.58 -15.48 5.82
C VAL A 123 11.65 -14.99 4.86
N THR A 124 11.42 -15.11 3.56
CA THR A 124 12.38 -14.65 2.55
C THR A 124 12.36 -13.13 2.42
N LEU A 125 13.47 -12.50 2.02
CA LEU A 125 13.49 -11.04 1.77
C LEU A 125 12.47 -10.64 0.69
N ARG A 126 12.28 -11.46 -0.35
CA ARG A 126 11.24 -11.23 -1.36
C ARG A 126 9.83 -11.18 -0.74
N GLU A 127 9.55 -12.09 0.18
CA GLU A 127 8.27 -12.12 0.87
C GLU A 127 8.10 -10.90 1.79
N LEU A 128 9.15 -10.54 2.56
CA LEU A 128 9.15 -9.37 3.43
C LEU A 128 8.86 -8.08 2.65
N ASP A 129 9.52 -7.88 1.50
CA ASP A 129 9.31 -6.74 0.63
C ASP A 129 7.86 -6.69 0.09
N ASN A 130 7.33 -7.82 -0.37
CA ASN A 130 5.95 -7.91 -0.84
C ASN A 130 4.93 -7.57 0.27
N ILE A 131 5.02 -8.16 1.47
CA ILE A 131 4.05 -7.90 2.55
C ILE A 131 4.25 -6.52 3.20
N MET A 132 5.47 -5.98 3.18
CA MET A 132 5.75 -4.60 3.58
C MET A 132 5.00 -3.60 2.70
N ILE A 133 4.93 -3.83 1.38
CA ILE A 133 4.18 -2.95 0.48
C ILE A 133 2.68 -3.26 0.53
N THR A 134 2.29 -4.53 0.39
CA THR A 134 0.88 -4.94 0.21
C THR A 134 0.04 -4.94 1.47
N CYS A 135 0.63 -5.28 2.63
CA CYS A 135 -0.05 -5.23 3.93
C CYS A 135 0.38 -4.02 4.75
N SER A 136 1.36 -3.24 4.30
CA SER A 136 1.98 -2.19 5.10
C SER A 136 2.63 -2.73 6.39
N ASP A 137 3.08 -3.98 6.38
CA ASP A 137 3.53 -4.72 7.55
C ASP A 137 4.76 -4.06 8.21
N ASN A 138 4.63 -3.74 9.50
CA ASN A 138 5.69 -3.04 10.23
C ASN A 138 6.82 -3.97 10.67
N ALA A 139 6.50 -5.22 11.03
CA ALA A 139 7.50 -6.23 11.38
C ALA A 139 8.37 -6.56 10.16
N ALA A 140 7.76 -6.72 8.98
CA ALA A 140 8.49 -6.95 7.74
C ALA A 140 9.40 -5.78 7.36
N THR A 141 8.94 -4.54 7.60
CA THR A 141 9.78 -3.34 7.43
C THR A 141 10.97 -3.38 8.36
N TRP A 142 10.75 -3.72 9.64
CA TRP A 142 11.82 -3.78 10.62
C TRP A 142 12.84 -4.87 10.30
N MET A 143 12.39 -6.08 9.95
CA MET A 143 13.26 -7.18 9.49
C MET A 143 14.06 -6.79 8.25
N MET A 144 13.43 -6.15 7.27
CA MET A 144 14.11 -5.69 6.05
C MET A 144 15.18 -4.64 6.38
N MET A 145 14.86 -3.65 7.22
CA MET A 145 15.81 -2.62 7.62
C MET A 145 16.94 -3.14 8.50
N ASP A 146 16.71 -4.18 9.31
CA ASP A 146 17.76 -4.84 10.09
C ASP A 146 18.76 -5.58 9.18
N VAL A 147 18.25 -6.29 8.16
CA VAL A 147 19.11 -6.99 7.18
C VAL A 147 19.88 -6.02 6.28
N LEU A 148 19.21 -5.02 5.71
CA LEU A 148 19.85 -4.06 4.81
C LEU A 148 20.77 -3.11 5.57
N GLY A 149 20.46 -2.85 6.85
CA GLY A 149 20.99 -1.74 7.61
C GLY A 149 20.30 -0.42 7.25
N TRP A 150 19.91 0.34 8.26
CA TRP A 150 19.30 1.66 8.09
C TRP A 150 20.13 2.58 7.18
N TYR A 151 21.46 2.60 7.36
CA TYR A 151 22.36 3.43 6.56
C TYR A 151 22.24 3.15 5.06
N THR A 152 21.94 1.92 4.65
CA THR A 152 21.72 1.56 3.24
C THR A 152 20.47 2.23 2.69
N VAL A 153 19.38 2.27 3.46
CA VAL A 153 18.14 2.98 3.08
C VAL A 153 18.39 4.49 3.00
N SER A 154 19.07 5.07 3.99
CA SER A 154 19.42 6.49 3.97
C SER A 154 20.35 6.84 2.79
N ALA A 155 21.34 5.99 2.50
CA ALA A 155 22.23 6.18 1.37
C ALA A 155 21.50 6.05 0.04
N TYR A 156 20.55 5.11 -0.08
CA TYR A 156 19.67 5.03 -1.25
C TYR A 156 18.93 6.35 -1.46
N ILE A 157 18.26 6.86 -0.43
CA ILE A 157 17.50 8.14 -0.51
C ILE A 157 18.43 9.30 -0.88
N ALA A 158 19.58 9.44 -0.23
CA ALA A 158 20.54 10.49 -0.54
C ALA A 158 21.05 10.41 -2.00
N ASN A 159 21.27 9.19 -2.50
CA ASN A 159 21.70 8.95 -3.87
C ASN A 159 20.60 9.19 -4.91
N LEU A 160 19.34 9.30 -4.50
CA LEU A 160 18.28 9.77 -5.40
C LEU A 160 18.55 11.21 -5.82
N GLY A 161 19.20 12.03 -4.99
CA GLY A 161 19.40 13.46 -5.27
C GLY A 161 18.09 14.27 -5.25
N ILE A 162 17.07 13.76 -4.55
CA ILE A 162 15.77 14.41 -4.36
C ILE A 162 15.78 15.09 -2.99
N GLU A 163 15.50 16.39 -2.97
CA GLU A 163 15.41 17.17 -1.74
C GLU A 163 14.08 16.88 -0.99
N ASP A 164 14.01 17.26 0.27
CA ASP A 164 12.81 17.14 1.11
C ASP A 164 12.24 15.72 1.30
N ILE A 165 13.07 14.69 1.11
CA ILE A 165 12.82 13.35 1.67
C ILE A 165 13.64 13.23 2.96
N SER A 166 12.95 13.19 4.10
CA SER A 166 13.63 13.06 5.38
C SER A 166 14.15 11.63 5.62
N PRO A 167 15.09 11.42 6.57
CA PRO A 167 15.57 10.09 6.89
C PRO A 167 14.45 9.13 7.26
N VAL A 168 14.55 7.91 6.76
CA VAL A 168 13.55 6.86 6.99
C VAL A 168 13.97 5.97 8.15
N VAL A 169 13.06 5.81 9.10
CA VAL A 169 13.29 5.09 10.35
C VAL A 169 12.23 4.02 10.54
N PRO A 170 12.56 2.85 11.09
CA PRO A 170 11.61 1.77 11.27
C PRO A 170 10.52 2.19 12.27
N TYR A 171 9.28 1.75 12.06
CA TYR A 171 8.16 2.13 12.92
C TYR A 171 8.32 1.66 14.36
N VAL A 172 9.12 0.61 14.59
CA VAL A 172 9.45 0.15 15.92
C VAL A 172 10.13 1.27 16.73
N GLU A 173 10.94 2.08 16.07
CA GLU A 173 11.59 3.24 16.67
C GLU A 173 10.64 4.43 16.77
N VAL A 174 9.80 4.66 15.76
CA VAL A 174 8.75 5.70 15.81
C VAL A 174 7.86 5.52 17.04
N ASP A 175 7.37 4.30 17.27
CA ASP A 175 6.48 3.98 18.38
C ASP A 175 7.19 4.15 19.73
N ARG A 176 8.47 3.76 19.81
CA ARG A 176 9.29 3.97 21.01
C ARG A 176 9.52 5.47 21.28
N LEU A 177 9.83 6.28 20.27
CA LEU A 177 10.03 7.73 20.42
C LEU A 177 8.75 8.45 20.88
N LYS A 178 7.58 8.01 20.41
CA LYS A 178 6.29 8.50 20.91
C LYS A 178 6.07 8.18 22.38
N LEU A 179 6.43 6.97 22.81
CA LEU A 179 6.36 6.57 24.22
C LEU A 179 7.38 7.33 25.09
N ILE A 180 8.60 7.57 24.60
CA ILE A 180 9.61 8.40 25.27
C ILE A 180 9.11 9.81 25.53
N ALA A 181 8.32 10.38 24.61
CA ALA A 181 7.72 11.70 24.80
C ALA A 181 6.69 11.75 25.95
N LEU A 182 6.18 10.60 26.41
CA LEU A 182 5.30 10.49 27.57
C LEU A 182 6.09 10.17 28.85
N ASP A 183 7.07 9.30 28.73
CA ASP A 183 7.88 8.81 29.84
C ASP A 183 9.26 8.37 29.32
N SER A 184 10.31 9.02 29.82
CA SER A 184 11.68 8.76 29.35
C SER A 184 12.18 7.34 29.64
N GLU A 185 11.57 6.60 30.58
CA GLU A 185 11.97 5.21 30.86
C GLU A 185 11.76 4.28 29.65
N TRP A 186 10.89 4.63 28.69
CA TRP A 186 10.76 3.90 27.43
C TRP A 186 12.02 3.92 26.57
N ALA A 187 13.00 4.79 26.88
CA ALA A 187 14.29 4.78 26.22
C ALA A 187 15.08 3.48 26.49
N ASP A 188 14.84 2.84 27.63
CA ASP A 188 15.52 1.61 28.05
C ASP A 188 14.76 0.33 27.65
N VAL A 189 13.52 0.47 27.15
CA VAL A 189 12.68 -0.65 26.71
C VAL A 189 13.08 -1.08 25.29
N PRO A 190 13.24 -2.39 25.02
CA PRO A 190 13.49 -2.90 23.68
C PRO A 190 12.44 -2.38 22.68
N PRO A 191 12.84 -1.89 21.48
CA PRO A 191 11.90 -1.27 20.55
C PRO A 191 10.67 -2.12 20.22
N ALA A 192 10.83 -3.42 19.99
CA ALA A 192 9.70 -4.30 19.66
C ALA A 192 8.66 -4.37 20.79
N MET A 193 9.09 -4.43 22.05
CA MET A 193 8.20 -4.39 23.21
C MET A 193 7.47 -3.05 23.30
N ALA A 194 8.19 -1.94 23.08
CA ALA A 194 7.59 -0.60 23.04
C ALA A 194 6.52 -0.49 21.94
N SER A 195 6.81 -0.99 20.73
CA SER A 195 5.84 -1.05 19.63
C SER A 195 4.60 -1.88 19.97
N ARG A 196 4.76 -3.08 20.52
CA ARG A 196 3.63 -3.93 20.92
C ARG A 196 2.73 -3.25 21.94
N TYR A 197 3.33 -2.57 22.92
CA TYR A 197 2.59 -1.79 23.88
C TYR A 197 1.88 -0.58 23.24
N TRP A 198 2.57 0.15 22.34
CA TRP A 198 2.00 1.29 21.64
C TRP A 198 0.77 0.90 20.80
N ARG A 199 0.85 -0.22 20.07
CA ARG A 199 -0.17 -0.66 19.11
C ARG A 199 -1.28 -1.50 19.74
N GLY A 200 -0.93 -2.41 20.64
CA GLY A 200 -1.83 -3.42 21.20
C GLY A 200 -2.02 -3.36 22.72
N ARG A 201 -1.31 -2.48 23.44
CA ARG A 201 -1.25 -2.44 24.91
C ARG A 201 -0.77 -3.75 25.53
N ASP A 202 -0.02 -4.53 24.77
CA ASP A 202 0.65 -5.73 25.27
C ASP A 202 1.76 -5.31 26.25
N ALA A 203 1.69 -5.87 27.45
CA ALA A 203 2.56 -5.54 28.58
C ALA A 203 3.44 -6.71 29.01
N GLU A 204 3.44 -7.81 28.24
CA GLU A 204 4.28 -8.97 28.51
C GLU A 204 5.77 -8.58 28.49
N GLY A 205 6.51 -9.01 29.52
CA GLY A 205 7.94 -8.69 29.70
C GLY A 205 8.27 -7.29 30.22
N LEU A 206 7.36 -6.32 30.12
CA LEU A 206 7.66 -4.90 30.45
C LEU A 206 8.01 -4.65 31.93
N GLY A 207 7.61 -5.52 32.85
CA GLY A 207 7.90 -5.38 34.30
C GLY A 207 9.39 -5.47 34.67
N GLU A 208 10.24 -5.88 33.73
CA GLU A 208 11.69 -5.84 33.86
C GLU A 208 12.27 -4.42 33.70
N TYR A 209 11.55 -3.54 32.98
CA TYR A 209 12.00 -2.20 32.62
C TYR A 209 11.20 -1.11 33.31
N LEU A 210 9.88 -1.29 33.47
CA LEU A 210 8.95 -0.27 33.97
C LEU A 210 8.26 -0.74 35.25
N ARG A 211 8.30 0.09 36.31
CA ARG A 211 7.65 -0.22 37.60
C ARG A 211 7.04 1.04 38.26
N PRO A 212 5.72 1.25 38.19
CA PRO A 212 4.69 0.39 37.56
C PRO A 212 4.66 0.52 36.03
N ILE A 213 4.08 -0.47 35.34
CA ILE A 213 3.81 -0.35 33.90
C ILE A 213 2.75 0.76 33.70
N PRO A 214 3.05 1.82 32.93
CA PRO A 214 2.16 2.96 32.79
C PRO A 214 0.88 2.56 32.04
N ARG A 215 -0.16 3.39 32.16
CA ARG A 215 -1.41 3.28 31.38
C ARG A 215 -1.72 4.65 30.78
N TYR A 216 -1.67 4.75 29.46
CA TYR A 216 -1.92 6.00 28.75
C TYR A 216 -3.36 6.11 28.26
N THR A 217 -3.94 7.28 28.45
CA THR A 217 -5.26 7.63 27.91
C THR A 217 -5.17 7.90 26.41
N ARG A 218 -6.32 8.01 25.73
CA ARG A 218 -6.35 8.47 24.32
C ARG A 218 -5.72 9.85 24.15
N GLU A 219 -5.87 10.73 25.14
CA GLU A 219 -5.30 12.06 25.12
C GLU A 219 -3.77 12.04 25.22
N ASP A 220 -3.22 11.17 26.06
CA ASP A 220 -1.77 10.98 26.16
C ASP A 220 -1.20 10.49 24.83
N ILE A 221 -1.84 9.51 24.19
CA ILE A 221 -1.44 9.01 22.87
C ILE A 221 -1.48 10.11 21.81
N ARG A 222 -2.52 10.96 21.82
CA ARG A 222 -2.60 12.11 20.91
C ARG A 222 -1.46 13.09 21.16
N ARG A 223 -1.18 13.43 22.43
CA ARG A 223 -0.07 14.31 22.83
C ARG A 223 1.29 13.74 22.41
N ALA A 224 1.50 12.44 22.56
CA ALA A 224 2.71 11.74 22.14
C ALA A 224 2.93 11.80 20.62
N ASN A 225 1.88 11.55 19.82
CA ASN A 225 1.96 11.70 18.37
C ASN A 225 2.30 13.15 17.98
N GLN A 226 1.66 14.14 18.62
CA GLN A 226 1.96 15.54 18.37
C GLN A 226 3.41 15.89 18.74
N ALA A 227 3.89 15.41 19.89
CA ALA A 227 5.27 15.61 20.32
C ALA A 227 6.25 15.01 19.30
N TYR A 228 5.97 13.80 18.80
CA TYR A 228 6.77 13.18 17.74
C TYR A 228 6.75 14.01 16.44
N PHE A 229 5.58 14.44 15.98
CA PHE A 229 5.42 15.29 14.80
C PHE A 229 5.99 16.71 14.95
N ASN A 230 6.24 17.17 16.17
CA ASN A 230 6.90 18.46 16.38
C ASN A 230 8.42 18.30 16.59
N GLY A 231 8.86 17.17 17.12
CA GLY A 231 10.24 16.96 17.59
C GLY A 231 11.18 16.22 16.63
N TYR A 232 10.67 15.43 15.69
CA TYR A 232 11.50 14.56 14.84
C TYR A 232 11.22 14.73 13.36
N ASP A 233 12.22 15.03 12.56
CA ASP A 233 12.13 15.18 11.11
C ASP A 233 11.98 13.86 10.34
N TYR A 234 12.04 12.71 11.00
CA TYR A 234 11.93 11.38 10.37
C TYR A 234 10.60 11.10 9.65
N ASN A 235 10.66 10.26 8.61
CA ASN A 235 9.49 9.72 7.88
C ASN A 235 8.55 10.81 7.32
N ARG A 236 9.13 11.94 6.91
CA ARG A 236 8.43 13.05 6.27
C ARG A 236 8.85 13.21 4.82
N ALA A 237 7.96 13.79 4.04
CA ALA A 237 8.28 14.27 2.70
C ALA A 237 7.34 15.39 2.27
N THR A 238 7.72 16.12 1.23
CA THR A 238 6.80 17.00 0.49
C THR A 238 6.09 16.19 -0.62
N PRO A 239 4.88 16.62 -1.06
CA PRO A 239 4.26 16.06 -2.27
C PRO A 239 5.20 16.10 -3.47
N ARG A 240 5.98 17.18 -3.63
CA ARG A 240 6.99 17.31 -4.70
C ARG A 240 8.00 16.18 -4.68
N ALA A 241 8.62 15.94 -3.53
CA ALA A 241 9.69 14.97 -3.40
C ALA A 241 9.22 13.55 -3.76
N ILE A 242 8.01 13.17 -3.33
CA ILE A 242 7.41 11.88 -3.69
C ILE A 242 7.05 11.81 -5.18
N ALA A 243 6.52 12.89 -5.76
CA ALA A 243 6.23 12.93 -7.20
C ALA A 243 7.52 12.85 -8.06
N GLN A 244 8.59 13.52 -7.65
CA GLN A 244 9.91 13.43 -8.30
C GLN A 244 10.48 12.00 -8.20
N TYR A 245 10.32 11.33 -7.07
CA TYR A 245 10.73 9.94 -6.92
C TYR A 245 9.98 9.02 -7.89
N MET A 246 8.67 9.21 -8.04
CA MET A 246 7.88 8.45 -9.01
C MET A 246 8.26 8.74 -10.46
N ALA A 247 8.54 10.01 -10.80
CA ALA A 247 9.04 10.38 -12.12
C ALA A 247 10.39 9.70 -12.41
N GLN A 248 11.29 9.64 -11.42
CA GLN A 248 12.57 8.94 -11.53
C GLN A 248 12.38 7.43 -11.74
N LEU A 249 11.51 6.77 -10.97
CA LEU A 249 11.20 5.34 -11.17
C LEU A 249 10.62 5.08 -12.56
N ARG A 250 9.73 5.94 -13.05
CA ARG A 250 9.18 5.84 -14.41
C ARG A 250 10.28 5.91 -15.46
N GLU A 251 11.17 6.90 -15.38
CA GLU A 251 12.25 7.04 -16.36
C GLU A 251 13.27 5.89 -16.30
N ASP A 252 13.62 5.43 -15.10
CA ASP A 252 14.49 4.26 -14.91
C ASP A 252 13.86 2.98 -15.47
N TYR A 253 12.54 2.84 -15.41
CA TYR A 253 11.81 1.74 -16.05
C TYR A 253 11.81 1.83 -17.58
N ARG A 254 11.66 3.05 -18.16
CA ARG A 254 11.64 3.27 -19.62
C ARG A 254 13.00 3.11 -20.29
N GLN A 255 14.07 3.45 -19.57
CA GLN A 255 15.42 3.49 -20.11
C GLN A 255 16.30 2.41 -19.46
N PRO A 256 16.26 1.15 -19.95
CA PRO A 256 17.03 0.04 -19.37
C PRO A 256 18.56 0.15 -19.60
N ILE A 257 19.09 1.36 -19.85
CA ILE A 257 20.52 1.62 -20.02
C ILE A 257 21.29 1.25 -18.74
N ASN A 258 20.67 1.47 -17.57
CA ASN A 258 21.21 1.05 -16.28
C ASN A 258 20.36 -0.09 -15.71
N ALA A 259 20.84 -1.33 -15.88
CA ALA A 259 20.14 -2.53 -15.41
C ALA A 259 19.76 -2.47 -13.92
N VAL A 260 20.63 -1.91 -13.07
CA VAL A 260 20.34 -1.79 -11.63
C VAL A 260 19.17 -0.85 -11.38
N ARG A 261 19.12 0.29 -12.06
CA ARG A 261 18.00 1.25 -11.91
C ARG A 261 16.70 0.67 -12.48
N TRP A 262 16.78 0.01 -13.63
CA TRP A 262 15.63 -0.67 -14.23
C TRP A 262 15.07 -1.76 -13.31
N ASP A 263 15.94 -2.65 -12.78
CA ASP A 263 15.54 -3.70 -11.84
C ASP A 263 14.92 -3.11 -10.57
N THR A 264 15.49 -2.02 -10.07
CA THR A 264 14.97 -1.28 -8.90
C THR A 264 13.56 -0.76 -9.17
N ALA A 265 13.37 -0.03 -10.28
CA ALA A 265 12.07 0.50 -10.66
C ALA A 265 11.04 -0.60 -10.91
N ASN A 266 11.41 -1.64 -11.67
CA ASN A 266 10.54 -2.77 -11.98
C ASN A 266 10.10 -3.52 -10.72
N GLY A 267 11.00 -3.69 -9.74
CA GLY A 267 10.70 -4.31 -8.45
C GLY A 267 9.72 -3.50 -7.61
N VAL A 268 10.01 -2.21 -7.41
CA VAL A 268 9.16 -1.29 -6.62
C VAL A 268 7.76 -1.16 -7.23
N LEU A 269 7.69 -0.83 -8.53
CA LEU A 269 6.42 -0.67 -9.24
C LEU A 269 5.62 -1.98 -9.29
N GLY A 270 6.31 -3.11 -9.50
CA GLY A 270 5.70 -4.43 -9.50
C GLY A 270 5.03 -4.79 -8.17
N ASN A 271 5.67 -4.48 -7.05
CA ASN A 271 5.07 -4.72 -5.73
C ASN A 271 3.91 -3.78 -5.43
N MET A 272 4.00 -2.52 -5.82
CA MET A 272 2.92 -1.57 -5.64
C MET A 272 1.65 -2.00 -6.41
N LEU A 273 1.79 -2.63 -7.57
CA LEU A 273 0.66 -3.21 -8.33
C LEU A 273 -0.02 -4.40 -7.64
N ASN A 274 0.60 -4.98 -6.61
CA ASN A 274 -0.02 -6.03 -5.79
C ASN A 274 -0.89 -5.46 -4.65
N THR A 275 -1.08 -4.15 -4.60
CA THR A 275 -1.94 -3.51 -3.61
C THR A 275 -3.36 -3.32 -4.12
N GLN A 276 -4.29 -3.03 -3.20
CA GLN A 276 -5.64 -2.60 -3.56
C GLN A 276 -5.62 -1.15 -4.00
N ARG A 277 -6.65 -0.77 -4.77
CA ARG A 277 -7.01 0.63 -4.96
C ARG A 277 -7.25 1.28 -3.60
N GLN A 278 -6.71 2.47 -3.42
CA GLN A 278 -6.79 3.22 -2.17
C GLN A 278 -7.97 4.20 -2.23
N TYR A 279 -8.15 5.01 -1.19
CA TYR A 279 -9.34 5.84 -1.04
C TYR A 279 -9.42 6.91 -2.15
N SER A 280 -8.30 7.56 -2.48
CA SER A 280 -8.24 8.59 -3.53
C SER A 280 -8.38 8.05 -4.97
N THR A 281 -8.41 6.72 -5.16
CA THR A 281 -8.48 6.07 -6.48
C THR A 281 -9.72 5.20 -6.67
N GLN A 282 -10.73 5.32 -5.80
CA GLN A 282 -11.99 4.58 -5.88
C GLN A 282 -12.80 4.87 -7.15
N ALA A 283 -12.72 6.07 -7.71
CA ALA A 283 -13.44 6.49 -8.91
C ALA A 283 -12.61 6.40 -10.20
N PHE A 284 -11.44 5.77 -10.16
CA PHE A 284 -10.61 5.59 -11.35
C PHE A 284 -11.26 4.57 -12.29
N PRO A 285 -11.13 4.73 -13.62
CA PRO A 285 -11.75 3.82 -14.58
C PRO A 285 -11.22 2.39 -14.41
N GLY A 286 -12.01 1.39 -14.82
CA GLY A 286 -11.62 -0.02 -14.69
C GLY A 286 -10.60 -0.46 -15.74
N SER A 287 -10.40 0.38 -16.75
CA SER A 287 -9.40 0.23 -17.81
C SER A 287 -7.99 0.65 -17.40
N VAL A 288 -7.75 0.91 -16.11
CA VAL A 288 -6.40 1.09 -15.57
C VAL A 288 -6.17 0.16 -14.37
N LEU A 289 -4.92 -0.26 -14.14
CA LEU A 289 -4.52 -0.84 -12.85
C LEU A 289 -3.91 0.26 -12.01
N VAL A 290 -4.08 0.16 -10.69
CA VAL A 290 -3.49 1.10 -9.73
C VAL A 290 -2.37 0.40 -8.98
N GLY A 291 -1.16 0.97 -9.04
CA GLY A 291 -0.11 0.64 -8.08
C GLY A 291 -0.16 1.62 -6.93
N ALA A 292 -0.19 1.14 -5.69
CA ALA A 292 -0.36 2.01 -4.54
C ALA A 292 0.54 1.69 -3.34
N LYS A 293 0.79 2.71 -2.53
CA LYS A 293 1.21 2.60 -1.14
C LYS A 293 0.52 3.67 -0.32
N ASN A 294 -0.20 3.25 0.71
CA ASN A 294 -0.79 4.17 1.67
C ASN A 294 -0.04 4.15 3.01
N GLY A 295 -0.35 5.13 3.85
CA GLY A 295 0.10 5.21 5.21
C GLY A 295 -0.93 5.89 6.09
N TYR A 296 -1.07 5.40 7.31
CA TYR A 296 -1.92 6.00 8.32
C TYR A 296 -1.17 6.21 9.63
N ASP A 297 -1.50 7.30 10.30
CA ASP A 297 -1.17 7.56 11.70
C ASP A 297 -2.31 8.40 12.30
N SER A 298 -2.25 8.76 13.58
CA SER A 298 -3.29 9.56 14.23
C SER A 298 -3.43 10.92 13.54
N GLY A 299 -4.56 11.15 12.87
CA GLY A 299 -4.85 12.40 12.15
C GLY A 299 -4.06 12.60 10.85
N VAL A 300 -3.42 11.55 10.33
CA VAL A 300 -2.62 11.58 9.10
C VAL A 300 -3.01 10.42 8.21
N VAL A 301 -3.28 10.70 6.94
CA VAL A 301 -3.36 9.69 5.88
C VAL A 301 -2.55 10.17 4.69
N ALA A 302 -1.67 9.32 4.18
CA ALA A 302 -0.86 9.58 3.00
C ALA A 302 -1.10 8.47 1.98
N GLU A 303 -1.32 8.83 0.73
CA GLU A 303 -1.48 7.90 -0.39
C GLU A 303 -0.55 8.28 -1.52
N LEU A 304 0.17 7.29 -2.03
CA LEU A 304 0.93 7.36 -3.26
C LEU A 304 0.32 6.33 -4.20
N ASN A 305 -0.24 6.79 -5.31
CA ASN A 305 -0.81 5.95 -6.34
C ASN A 305 -0.19 6.27 -7.70
N PHE A 306 -0.09 5.28 -8.57
CA PHE A 306 0.13 5.46 -10.00
C PHE A 306 -0.81 4.56 -10.78
N THR A 307 -0.98 4.84 -12.07
CA THR A 307 -1.76 3.96 -12.95
C THR A 307 -0.97 3.44 -14.14
N VAL A 308 -1.42 2.32 -14.67
CA VAL A 308 -1.00 1.75 -15.95
C VAL A 308 -2.25 1.41 -16.76
N SER A 309 -2.30 1.78 -18.03
CA SER A 309 -3.39 1.43 -18.96
C SER A 309 -2.96 0.43 -20.06
N ASP A 310 -1.68 0.08 -20.08
CA ASP A 310 -1.14 -1.03 -20.87
C ASP A 310 -0.37 -2.01 -19.98
N ILE A 311 -0.77 -3.28 -20.04
CA ILE A 311 -0.11 -4.41 -19.36
C ILE A 311 0.43 -5.44 -20.35
N ALA A 312 0.35 -5.17 -21.66
CA ALA A 312 0.96 -6.02 -22.66
C ALA A 312 2.47 -6.13 -22.38
N ASN A 313 3.03 -7.32 -22.57
CA ASN A 313 4.45 -7.61 -22.33
C ASN A 313 4.93 -7.26 -20.91
N TYR A 314 4.03 -7.30 -19.91
CA TYR A 314 4.33 -6.89 -18.54
C TYR A 314 4.77 -5.42 -18.43
N ASN A 315 4.24 -4.55 -19.29
CA ASN A 315 4.43 -3.12 -19.16
C ASN A 315 3.86 -2.64 -17.82
N ARG A 316 4.71 -1.97 -17.05
CA ARG A 316 4.41 -1.39 -15.73
C ARG A 316 4.76 0.09 -15.69
N GLN A 317 4.96 0.72 -16.85
CA GLN A 317 5.33 2.11 -16.95
C GLN A 317 4.19 2.97 -16.36
N PRO A 318 4.45 3.75 -15.30
CA PRO A 318 3.47 4.68 -14.78
C PRO A 318 3.05 5.69 -15.85
N GLU A 319 1.74 5.86 -16.03
CA GLU A 319 1.15 6.86 -16.93
C GLU A 319 0.60 8.06 -16.16
N THR A 320 0.12 7.82 -14.94
CA THR A 320 -0.33 8.87 -14.03
C THR A 320 0.21 8.66 -12.63
N ILE A 321 0.20 9.72 -11.82
CA ILE A 321 0.35 9.67 -10.36
C ILE A 321 -0.74 10.46 -9.66
N ALA A 322 -1.10 9.98 -8.47
CA ALA A 322 -1.85 10.72 -7.47
C ALA A 322 -1.15 10.55 -6.11
N VAL A 323 -0.42 11.59 -5.70
CA VAL A 323 0.24 11.72 -4.41
C VAL A 323 -0.63 12.63 -3.55
N ILE A 324 -1.28 12.09 -2.51
CA ILE A 324 -2.21 12.85 -1.66
C ILE A 324 -1.81 12.65 -0.19
N PHE A 325 -1.39 13.71 0.48
CA PHE A 325 -1.09 13.73 1.90
C PHE A 325 -2.10 14.57 2.64
N THR A 326 -2.61 14.03 3.74
CA THR A 326 -3.56 14.70 4.60
C THR A 326 -3.04 14.72 6.03
N GLN A 327 -3.16 15.85 6.70
CA GLN A 327 -2.73 15.99 8.09
C GLN A 327 -3.63 16.99 8.81
N HIS A 328 -4.31 16.52 9.85
CA HIS A 328 -5.11 17.39 10.71
C HIS A 328 -4.22 17.94 11.83
N PRO A 329 -3.96 19.25 11.95
CA PRO A 329 -2.96 19.79 12.87
C PRO A 329 -3.12 19.39 14.34
N ALA A 330 -4.36 19.22 14.82
CA ALA A 330 -4.64 18.79 16.20
C ALA A 330 -4.77 17.26 16.38
N LEU A 331 -4.59 16.48 15.30
CA LEU A 331 -4.79 15.02 15.25
C LEU A 331 -6.16 14.56 15.78
N GLN A 332 -7.20 15.38 15.63
CA GLN A 332 -8.54 15.13 16.18
C GLN A 332 -9.46 14.39 15.23
N MET A 333 -9.20 14.51 13.93
CA MET A 333 -10.03 13.86 12.92
C MET A 333 -9.82 12.35 12.94
N ALA A 334 -10.92 11.61 13.03
CA ALA A 334 -10.89 10.16 12.97
C ALA A 334 -10.45 9.70 11.58
N ARG A 335 -9.72 8.57 11.52
CA ARG A 335 -9.27 7.97 10.25
C ARG A 335 -10.41 7.77 9.25
N GLY A 336 -11.59 7.35 9.72
CA GLY A 336 -12.78 7.17 8.86
C GLY A 336 -13.15 8.45 8.10
N ALA A 337 -13.25 9.59 8.79
CA ALA A 337 -13.59 10.86 8.15
C ALA A 337 -12.55 11.32 7.12
N ILE A 338 -11.26 11.04 7.34
CA ILE A 338 -10.21 11.33 6.35
C ILE A 338 -10.33 10.38 5.15
N ASN A 339 -10.61 9.10 5.38
CA ASN A 339 -10.83 8.14 4.30
C ASN A 339 -12.04 8.53 3.45
N ASP A 340 -13.15 8.92 4.08
CA ASP A 340 -14.37 9.37 3.40
C ASP A 340 -14.09 10.60 2.54
N TYR A 341 -13.34 11.57 3.07
CA TYR A 341 -12.87 12.71 2.30
C TYR A 341 -12.02 12.32 1.08
N LEU A 342 -11.07 11.38 1.23
CA LEU A 342 -10.25 10.92 0.10
C LEU A 342 -11.08 10.18 -0.96
N ILE A 343 -12.09 9.43 -0.53
CA ILE A 343 -13.07 8.81 -1.43
C ILE A 343 -13.82 9.88 -2.22
N ASP A 344 -14.30 10.93 -1.56
CA ASP A 344 -15.06 12.03 -2.17
C ASP A 344 -14.19 12.87 -3.14
N LEU A 345 -12.87 12.92 -2.91
CA LEU A 345 -11.92 13.51 -3.86
C LEU A 345 -11.70 12.65 -5.11
N SER A 346 -11.92 11.34 -5.03
CA SER A 346 -11.52 10.42 -6.09
C SER A 346 -12.11 10.76 -7.47
N PRO A 347 -13.41 11.16 -7.61
CA PRO A 347 -13.95 11.60 -8.89
C PRO A 347 -13.26 12.84 -9.46
N GLN A 348 -12.87 13.80 -8.62
CA GLN A 348 -12.15 15.01 -9.05
C GLN A 348 -10.75 14.66 -9.57
N ILE A 349 -10.03 13.80 -8.84
CA ILE A 349 -8.71 13.29 -9.27
C ILE A 349 -8.84 12.52 -10.59
N SER A 350 -9.85 11.65 -10.71
CA SER A 350 -10.13 10.88 -11.92
C SER A 350 -10.39 11.81 -13.12
N ALA A 351 -11.18 12.87 -12.93
CA ALA A 351 -11.47 13.86 -13.97
C ALA A 351 -10.23 14.63 -14.43
N VAL A 352 -9.31 14.99 -13.52
CA VAL A 352 -8.03 15.63 -13.88
C VAL A 352 -7.15 14.69 -14.70
N LEU A 353 -7.09 13.40 -14.33
CA LEU A 353 -6.18 12.44 -14.96
C LEU A 353 -6.70 11.87 -16.27
N PHE A 354 -8.01 11.65 -16.39
CA PHE A 354 -8.61 10.89 -17.49
C PHE A 354 -9.68 11.67 -18.27
N GLY A 355 -10.05 12.87 -17.82
CA GLY A 355 -11.16 13.63 -18.38
C GLY A 355 -12.49 12.88 -18.27
N GLU A 356 -13.38 13.08 -19.25
CA GLU A 356 -14.53 12.20 -19.43
C GLU A 356 -14.04 10.86 -19.99
N ALA A 357 -13.89 9.87 -19.10
CA ALA A 357 -13.55 8.52 -19.51
C ALA A 357 -14.64 7.98 -20.45
N ASN A 358 -14.26 7.57 -21.66
CA ASN A 358 -15.17 6.87 -22.56
C ASN A 358 -15.71 5.63 -21.86
N ALA A 359 -17.02 5.41 -21.95
CA ALA A 359 -17.62 4.18 -21.48
C ALA A 359 -16.90 2.98 -22.11
N ALA A 360 -16.32 2.12 -21.27
CA ALA A 360 -15.61 0.95 -21.75
C ALA A 360 -16.58 0.06 -22.53
N GLN A 361 -16.17 -0.37 -23.72
CA GLN A 361 -16.96 -1.30 -24.50
C GLN A 361 -16.78 -2.71 -23.93
N MET A 362 -17.90 -3.39 -23.68
CA MET A 362 -17.89 -4.78 -23.26
C MET A 362 -17.25 -5.63 -24.37
N VAL A 363 -16.23 -6.40 -24.00
CA VAL A 363 -15.57 -7.34 -24.89
C VAL A 363 -16.10 -8.74 -24.55
N THR A 364 -16.40 -9.54 -25.57
CA THR A 364 -16.67 -10.97 -25.34
C THR A 364 -15.38 -11.62 -24.83
N ASP A 365 -15.30 -11.79 -23.51
CA ASP A 365 -14.19 -12.46 -22.85
C ASP A 365 -14.68 -13.79 -22.28
N TRP A 366 -14.18 -14.89 -22.85
CA TRP A 366 -14.52 -16.25 -22.41
C TRP A 366 -13.85 -16.62 -21.07
N THR A 367 -12.99 -15.75 -20.53
CA THR A 367 -12.34 -15.98 -19.24
C THR A 367 -13.34 -15.91 -18.10
N ILE A 368 -14.35 -15.03 -18.13
CA ILE A 368 -15.43 -15.02 -17.12
C ILE A 368 -16.49 -16.05 -17.52
N ASN A 369 -16.42 -17.25 -16.93
CA ASN A 369 -17.41 -18.29 -17.22
C ASN A 369 -18.66 -18.15 -16.33
N THR A 370 -18.46 -17.81 -15.06
CA THR A 370 -19.55 -17.65 -14.10
C THR A 370 -19.32 -16.43 -13.21
N ALA A 371 -20.29 -15.51 -13.15
CA ALA A 371 -20.37 -14.44 -12.17
C ALA A 371 -21.76 -14.46 -11.51
N ARG A 372 -21.80 -14.45 -10.17
CA ARG A 372 -23.03 -14.57 -9.37
C ARG A 372 -22.97 -13.70 -8.14
N PHE A 373 -24.06 -12.97 -7.88
CA PHE A 373 -24.29 -12.24 -6.65
C PHE A 373 -25.03 -13.13 -5.65
N GLY A 374 -24.70 -13.00 -4.37
CA GLY A 374 -25.41 -13.68 -3.28
C GLY A 374 -25.12 -13.00 -1.95
N THR A 375 -25.81 -13.45 -0.91
CA THR A 375 -25.44 -13.08 0.46
C THR A 375 -24.09 -13.68 0.82
N PRO A 376 -23.37 -13.15 1.83
CA PRO A 376 -22.08 -13.68 2.26
C PRO A 376 -22.15 -15.18 2.55
N ASN A 377 -23.15 -15.62 3.32
CA ASN A 377 -23.34 -17.03 3.66
C ASN A 377 -23.51 -17.92 2.42
N GLN A 378 -24.30 -17.49 1.43
CA GLN A 378 -24.54 -18.30 0.22
C GLN A 378 -23.25 -18.50 -0.59
N ILE A 379 -22.44 -17.45 -0.73
CA ILE A 379 -21.17 -17.55 -1.45
C ILE A 379 -20.13 -18.29 -0.61
N ASP A 380 -20.07 -18.05 0.70
CA ASP A 380 -19.16 -18.72 1.63
C ASP A 380 -19.36 -20.23 1.69
N ASP A 381 -20.62 -20.69 1.71
CA ASP A 381 -20.95 -22.12 1.69
C ASP A 381 -20.37 -22.82 0.44
N CYS A 382 -20.29 -22.12 -0.69
CA CYS A 382 -19.63 -22.60 -1.90
C CYS A 382 -18.11 -22.42 -1.85
N TRP A 383 -17.62 -21.30 -1.31
CA TRP A 383 -16.23 -20.88 -1.32
C TRP A 383 -15.35 -21.68 -0.36
N TYR A 384 -15.82 -21.95 0.86
CA TYR A 384 -15.02 -22.60 1.90
C TYR A 384 -14.49 -23.98 1.49
N PRO A 385 -15.27 -24.88 0.86
CA PRO A 385 -14.72 -26.13 0.34
C PRO A 385 -13.54 -25.93 -0.62
N TYR A 386 -13.61 -24.92 -1.51
CA TYR A 386 -12.53 -24.61 -2.44
C TYR A 386 -11.31 -24.02 -1.71
N ARG A 387 -11.52 -23.04 -0.82
CA ARG A 387 -10.44 -22.45 -0.02
C ARG A 387 -9.74 -23.50 0.86
N ASP A 388 -10.51 -24.32 1.57
CA ASP A 388 -10.00 -25.31 2.52
C ASP A 388 -9.28 -26.47 1.82
N SER A 389 -9.57 -26.69 0.52
CA SER A 389 -8.76 -27.54 -0.36
C SER A 389 -7.39 -26.94 -0.73
N ASN A 390 -7.05 -25.77 -0.18
CA ASN A 390 -5.93 -24.94 -0.58
C ASN A 390 -5.98 -24.58 -2.07
N PHE A 391 -7.17 -24.19 -2.53
CA PHE A 391 -7.46 -23.80 -3.91
C PHE A 391 -7.13 -24.86 -4.96
N ALA A 392 -7.35 -26.15 -4.64
CA ALA A 392 -7.04 -27.25 -5.54
C ALA A 392 -7.76 -27.09 -6.89
N ALA A 393 -7.03 -27.18 -8.01
CA ALA A 393 -7.58 -26.96 -9.35
C ALA A 393 -8.79 -27.87 -9.68
N GLY A 394 -8.81 -29.11 -9.15
CA GLY A 394 -9.92 -30.05 -9.33
C GLY A 394 -11.25 -29.59 -8.69
N MET A 395 -11.21 -28.69 -7.71
CA MET A 395 -12.38 -28.18 -7.00
C MET A 395 -13.06 -27.00 -7.71
N VAL A 396 -12.45 -26.44 -8.76
CA VAL A 396 -13.00 -25.26 -9.47
C VAL A 396 -14.36 -25.58 -10.10
N ALA A 397 -14.53 -26.78 -10.67
CA ALA A 397 -15.81 -27.20 -11.25
C ALA A 397 -16.91 -27.38 -10.20
N ASP A 398 -16.56 -27.87 -9.01
CA ASP A 398 -17.51 -28.00 -7.90
C ASP A 398 -17.92 -26.63 -7.35
N PHE A 399 -16.97 -25.72 -7.18
CA PHE A 399 -17.23 -24.34 -6.82
C PHE A 399 -18.15 -23.66 -7.83
N GLU A 400 -17.83 -23.78 -9.13
CA GLU A 400 -18.62 -23.25 -10.24
C GLU A 400 -20.06 -23.78 -10.25
N LEU A 401 -20.23 -25.10 -10.10
CA LEU A 401 -21.53 -25.72 -10.03
C LEU A 401 -22.32 -25.24 -8.81
N CYS A 402 -21.66 -25.02 -7.67
CA CYS A 402 -22.28 -24.50 -6.46
C CYS A 402 -22.77 -23.07 -6.66
N ILE A 403 -21.90 -22.14 -7.08
CA ILE A 403 -22.30 -20.73 -7.29
C ILE A 403 -23.34 -20.60 -8.41
N GLY A 404 -23.27 -21.45 -9.45
CA GLY A 404 -24.22 -21.45 -10.56
C GLY A 404 -25.66 -21.78 -10.14
N ARG A 405 -25.86 -22.38 -8.95
CA ARG A 405 -27.18 -22.68 -8.37
C ARG A 405 -27.75 -21.56 -7.49
N ILE A 406 -26.97 -20.53 -7.19
CA ILE A 406 -27.45 -19.37 -6.44
C ILE A 406 -28.39 -18.58 -7.35
N SER A 407 -29.58 -18.24 -6.83
CA SER A 407 -30.58 -17.46 -7.55
C SER A 407 -30.01 -16.11 -7.98
N GLN A 408 -30.32 -15.64 -9.18
CA GLN A 408 -29.92 -14.30 -9.64
C GLN A 408 -30.81 -13.19 -9.10
N ASP A 409 -32.04 -13.52 -8.67
CA ASP A 409 -33.03 -12.54 -8.18
C ASP A 409 -32.88 -12.23 -6.68
N VAL A 410 -31.63 -12.06 -6.22
CA VAL A 410 -31.39 -11.67 -4.83
C VAL A 410 -31.56 -10.17 -4.71
N VAL A 411 -32.51 -9.78 -3.87
CA VAL A 411 -32.64 -8.41 -3.40
C VAL A 411 -31.90 -8.32 -2.07
N PHE A 412 -31.00 -7.35 -1.96
CA PHE A 412 -30.20 -7.13 -0.77
C PHE A 412 -30.85 -6.07 0.12
N GLU A 413 -30.69 -6.20 1.43
CA GLU A 413 -31.11 -5.16 2.36
C GLU A 413 -30.03 -4.08 2.44
N ASN A 414 -30.41 -2.83 2.65
CA ASN A 414 -29.43 -1.77 2.91
C ASN A 414 -28.50 -2.12 4.09
N GLU A 415 -27.24 -1.69 4.02
CA GLU A 415 -26.19 -1.96 5.03
C GLU A 415 -25.83 -3.45 5.17
N THR A 416 -26.11 -4.26 4.14
CA THR A 416 -25.62 -5.64 4.06
C THR A 416 -24.45 -5.76 3.09
N ASP A 417 -23.63 -6.79 3.25
CA ASP A 417 -22.59 -7.10 2.28
C ASP A 417 -23.20 -7.88 1.11
N VAL A 418 -22.92 -7.44 -0.12
CA VAL A 418 -23.12 -8.24 -1.33
C VAL A 418 -21.86 -9.06 -1.57
N ALA A 419 -22.02 -10.37 -1.73
CA ALA A 419 -20.94 -11.26 -2.08
C ALA A 419 -20.98 -11.60 -3.57
N LEU A 420 -19.81 -11.58 -4.21
CA LEU A 420 -19.58 -11.96 -5.60
C LEU A 420 -18.84 -13.28 -5.64
N GLY A 421 -19.46 -14.31 -6.20
CA GLY A 421 -18.81 -15.54 -6.62
C GLY A 421 -18.45 -15.46 -8.10
N LEU A 422 -17.18 -15.67 -8.42
CA LEU A 422 -16.66 -15.56 -9.78
C LEU A 422 -15.78 -16.78 -10.10
N VAL A 423 -15.95 -17.37 -11.28
CA VAL A 423 -15.07 -18.44 -11.79
C VAL A 423 -14.47 -18.00 -13.11
N LEU A 424 -13.14 -17.97 -13.13
CA LEU A 424 -12.35 -17.71 -14.32
C LEU A 424 -11.80 -19.01 -14.92
N ARG A 425 -11.88 -19.13 -16.24
CA ARG A 425 -11.40 -20.28 -17.00
C ARG A 425 -10.37 -19.88 -18.05
N GLY A 426 -9.43 -20.79 -18.33
CA GLY A 426 -8.53 -20.65 -19.47
C GLY A 426 -7.49 -19.53 -19.32
N MET A 427 -7.09 -19.18 -18.09
CA MET A 427 -6.11 -18.12 -17.86
C MET A 427 -4.69 -18.55 -18.21
N GLY A 428 -4.39 -19.86 -18.19
CA GLY A 428 -3.13 -20.41 -18.73
C GLY A 428 -1.85 -19.84 -18.11
N PHE A 429 -1.85 -19.58 -16.79
CA PHE A 429 -0.78 -18.93 -16.02
C PHE A 429 -0.43 -17.49 -16.47
N LEU A 430 -1.28 -16.85 -17.27
CA LEU A 430 -1.11 -15.43 -17.57
C LEU A 430 -1.36 -14.59 -16.32
N ASP A 431 -0.60 -13.50 -16.18
CA ASP A 431 -0.89 -12.48 -15.16
C ASP A 431 -2.29 -11.92 -15.44
N THR A 432 -3.26 -12.39 -14.65
CA THR A 432 -4.67 -12.03 -14.79
C THR A 432 -5.03 -11.13 -13.63
N ARG A 433 -5.31 -9.87 -13.96
CA ARG A 433 -5.68 -8.83 -13.00
C ARG A 433 -7.16 -8.53 -13.17
N LEU A 434 -7.88 -8.58 -12.06
CA LEU A 434 -9.28 -8.19 -12.02
C LEU A 434 -9.38 -6.82 -11.41
N THR A 435 -10.24 -5.98 -11.98
CA THR A 435 -10.74 -4.76 -11.36
C THR A 435 -12.24 -4.85 -11.26
N PHE A 436 -12.79 -4.55 -10.09
CA PHE A 436 -14.22 -4.52 -9.81
C PHE A 436 -14.61 -3.07 -9.61
N ILE A 437 -15.65 -2.61 -10.30
CA ILE A 437 -16.23 -1.27 -10.09
C ILE A 437 -17.70 -1.43 -9.71
N TYR A 438 -18.00 -1.12 -8.46
CA TYR A 438 -19.35 -0.99 -7.97
C TYR A 438 -19.78 0.46 -8.16
N THR A 439 -20.89 0.66 -8.85
CA THR A 439 -21.53 1.96 -9.04
C THR A 439 -22.85 1.96 -8.28
N ALA A 440 -22.95 2.83 -7.29
CA ALA A 440 -24.13 3.05 -6.49
C ALA A 440 -25.24 3.76 -7.29
N PRO A 441 -26.50 3.74 -6.82
CA PRO A 441 -27.63 4.37 -7.50
C PRO A 441 -27.49 5.89 -7.70
N ASP A 442 -26.70 6.56 -6.86
CA ASP A 442 -26.38 7.99 -6.96
C ASP A 442 -25.20 8.30 -7.90
N GLY A 443 -24.59 7.26 -8.50
CA GLY A 443 -23.42 7.37 -9.37
C GLY A 443 -22.08 7.30 -8.63
N THR A 444 -22.09 7.21 -7.30
CA THR A 444 -20.86 7.04 -6.51
C THR A 444 -20.20 5.71 -6.85
N THR A 445 -18.88 5.72 -7.05
CA THR A 445 -18.12 4.53 -7.40
C THR A 445 -17.24 4.04 -6.25
N ARG A 446 -17.08 2.72 -6.20
CA ARG A 446 -16.18 1.99 -5.29
C ARG A 446 -15.45 0.96 -6.12
N SER A 447 -14.13 0.99 -6.11
CA SER A 447 -13.33 0.09 -6.95
C SER A 447 -12.26 -0.67 -6.20
N TYR A 448 -12.05 -1.89 -6.66
CA TYR A 448 -11.16 -2.87 -6.05
C TYR A 448 -10.36 -3.57 -7.14
N GLN A 449 -9.22 -4.15 -6.80
CA GLN A 449 -8.44 -4.95 -7.75
C GLN A 449 -7.76 -6.15 -7.09
N THR A 450 -7.42 -7.19 -7.83
CA THR A 450 -6.75 -8.35 -7.22
C THR A 450 -5.29 -8.06 -6.87
N ARG A 451 -4.88 -8.50 -5.67
CA ARG A 451 -3.50 -8.31 -5.13
C ARG A 451 -2.46 -9.25 -5.75
N ALA A 452 -2.89 -10.35 -6.38
CA ALA A 452 -2.00 -11.38 -6.87
C ALA A 452 -2.45 -11.87 -8.25
N PRO A 453 -1.50 -12.32 -9.09
CA PRO A 453 -1.83 -13.03 -10.33
C PRO A 453 -2.61 -14.30 -10.02
N ALA A 454 -3.61 -14.60 -10.85
CA ALA A 454 -4.38 -15.83 -10.77
C ALA A 454 -3.57 -17.05 -11.25
N GLN A 455 -3.91 -18.25 -10.75
CA GLN A 455 -3.45 -19.53 -11.32
C GLN A 455 -4.32 -19.92 -12.54
N ASN A 456 -4.03 -21.04 -13.24
CA ASN A 456 -4.67 -21.45 -14.51
C ASN A 456 -6.20 -21.29 -14.62
N ASP A 457 -6.92 -21.77 -13.61
CA ASP A 457 -8.37 -21.63 -13.42
C ASP A 457 -8.53 -21.24 -11.95
N ALA A 458 -9.41 -20.29 -11.65
CA ALA A 458 -9.54 -19.79 -10.28
C ALA A 458 -10.98 -19.40 -9.96
N GLY A 459 -11.42 -19.84 -8.79
CA GLY A 459 -12.55 -19.24 -8.10
C GLY A 459 -12.11 -17.96 -7.39
N PHE A 460 -12.98 -16.96 -7.40
CA PHE A 460 -12.84 -15.73 -6.66
C PHE A 460 -14.10 -15.50 -5.84
N ASN A 461 -13.88 -14.95 -4.65
CA ASN A 461 -14.93 -14.46 -3.79
C ASN A 461 -14.56 -13.03 -3.37
N TRP A 462 -15.51 -12.10 -3.45
CA TRP A 462 -15.35 -10.71 -3.07
C TRP A 462 -16.59 -10.21 -2.35
N TYR A 463 -16.43 -9.27 -1.41
CA TYR A 463 -17.54 -8.68 -0.65
C TYR A 463 -17.52 -7.17 -0.79
N HIS A 464 -18.70 -6.58 -0.90
CA HIS A 464 -18.88 -5.15 -0.92
C HIS A 464 -20.06 -4.75 -0.03
N PRO A 465 -19.86 -3.87 0.98
CA PRO A 465 -20.98 -3.31 1.74
C PRO A 465 -21.80 -2.38 0.85
N VAL A 466 -23.10 -2.59 0.77
CA VAL A 466 -24.01 -1.70 0.04
C VAL A 466 -24.72 -0.76 1.02
N ASP A 467 -24.57 0.54 0.79
CA ASP A 467 -25.02 1.61 1.70
C ASP A 467 -26.04 2.57 1.07
N GLY A 468 -26.59 2.20 -0.09
CA GLY A 468 -27.59 2.98 -0.82
C GLY A 468 -28.69 2.10 -1.41
N ARG A 469 -29.95 2.55 -1.28
CA ARG A 469 -31.12 1.88 -1.87
C ARG A 469 -31.23 2.16 -3.36
N GLY A 470 -31.57 1.13 -4.13
CA GLY A 470 -31.80 1.21 -5.58
C GLY A 470 -30.97 0.21 -6.37
N THR A 471 -30.86 0.45 -7.68
CA THR A 471 -30.10 -0.40 -8.61
C THR A 471 -28.62 -0.07 -8.54
N TRP A 472 -27.82 -1.04 -8.13
CA TRP A 472 -26.36 -0.99 -8.23
C TRP A 472 -25.90 -1.67 -9.50
N THR A 473 -24.73 -1.25 -10.00
CA THR A 473 -24.04 -1.90 -11.12
C THR A 473 -22.67 -2.40 -10.66
N LEU A 474 -22.28 -3.60 -11.08
CA LEU A 474 -20.91 -4.11 -10.98
C LEU A 474 -20.35 -4.32 -12.38
N ASP A 475 -19.25 -3.63 -12.67
CA ASP A 475 -18.41 -3.89 -13.83
C ASP A 475 -17.15 -4.67 -13.40
N ILE A 476 -16.84 -5.74 -14.14
CA ILE A 476 -15.63 -6.54 -13.94
C ILE A 476 -14.74 -6.40 -15.16
N PHE A 477 -13.54 -5.89 -14.91
CA PHE A 477 -12.49 -5.75 -15.90
C PHE A 477 -11.48 -6.88 -15.73
N VAL A 478 -11.20 -7.60 -16.80
CA VAL A 478 -10.12 -8.58 -16.88
C VAL A 478 -9.03 -7.95 -17.72
N ASN A 479 -7.84 -7.77 -17.15
CA ASN A 479 -6.69 -7.24 -17.87
C ASN A 479 -7.03 -5.94 -18.62
N LEU A 480 -7.66 -5.00 -17.90
CA LEU A 480 -8.08 -3.67 -18.37
C LEU A 480 -9.26 -3.64 -19.35
N ARG A 481 -9.86 -4.79 -19.66
CA ARG A 481 -11.00 -4.89 -20.59
C ARG A 481 -12.26 -5.22 -19.83
N LEU A 482 -13.34 -4.47 -20.10
CA LEU A 482 -14.65 -4.76 -19.53
C LEU A 482 -15.14 -6.12 -20.04
N ALA A 483 -15.20 -7.10 -19.15
CA ALA A 483 -15.53 -8.50 -19.47
C ALA A 483 -16.93 -8.90 -18.97
N TYR A 484 -17.43 -8.22 -17.94
CA TYR A 484 -18.77 -8.44 -17.40
C TYR A 484 -19.34 -7.13 -16.85
N SER A 485 -20.65 -6.93 -17.04
CA SER A 485 -21.43 -5.88 -16.40
C SER A 485 -22.76 -6.46 -15.97
N GLY A 486 -23.15 -6.25 -14.72
CA GLY A 486 -24.38 -6.76 -14.14
C GLY A 486 -24.96 -5.82 -13.10
N THR A 487 -26.26 -5.93 -12.86
CA THR A 487 -26.98 -5.10 -11.88
C THR A 487 -27.60 -5.95 -10.77
N PHE A 488 -27.77 -5.35 -9.60
CA PHE A 488 -28.53 -5.94 -8.49
C PHE A 488 -29.29 -4.85 -7.71
N GLU A 489 -30.34 -5.26 -7.00
CA GLU A 489 -31.25 -4.33 -6.29
C GLU A 489 -31.00 -4.35 -4.78
N VAL A 490 -31.00 -3.16 -4.17
CA VAL A 490 -30.88 -2.96 -2.72
C VAL A 490 -32.13 -2.23 -2.20
N ARG A 491 -32.74 -2.74 -1.13
CA ARG A 491 -34.02 -2.24 -0.57
C ARG A 491 -33.92 -1.47 0.73
#